data_AF-A0A540V7L4-F1
#
_entry.id   AF-A0A540V7L4-F1
#
_cell.length_a   1.000
_cell.length_b   1.000
_cell.length_c   1.000
_cell.angle_alpha   90.00
_cell.angle_beta   90.00
_cell.angle_gamma   90.00
#
_symmetry.space_group_name_H-M   'P 1'
#
loop_
_entity.id
_entity.type
_entity.pdbx_description
1 polymer ?
#
loop_
_entity_poly.entity_id
_entity_poly.type
_entity_poly.pdbx_seq_one_letter_code
_entity_poly.pdbx_strand_id
1 'polypeptide(L)'
;MNAQSRSEAVTKLKEDGISIQTIEELQGILFKEVSLTLRKVKHKHFVVFIRQFSTLIKAGISINDATDILAKQTESKLLAETLAEISKEIRKGNPFSKAAEKFPKIFPALFINMMRVGEASGQVDEILDRMAVYYEKQYET
;
A
#
# COMPACT_ATOMS: atom_id res chain seq x y z
N MET A 1 5.41 1.29 -30.22
CA MET A 1 6.74 1.62 -30.77
C MET A 1 7.32 2.71 -29.90
N ASN A 2 8.38 2.42 -29.12
CA ASN A 2 8.98 3.42 -28.24
C ASN A 2 10.20 4.01 -28.95
N ALA A 3 10.25 5.33 -29.08
CA ALA A 3 11.38 6.10 -29.61
C ALA A 3 11.60 7.31 -28.69
N GLN A 4 12.86 7.65 -28.43
CA GLN A 4 13.24 8.69 -27.49
C GLN A 4 13.29 10.08 -28.13
N SER A 5 13.23 10.14 -29.45
CA SER A 5 13.16 11.38 -30.21
C SER A 5 12.35 11.20 -31.48
N ARG A 6 11.80 12.30 -32.00
CA ARG A 6 11.13 12.32 -33.31
C ARG A 6 12.04 11.84 -34.43
N SER A 7 13.34 12.15 -34.37
CA SER A 7 14.30 11.67 -35.36
C SER A 7 14.40 10.14 -35.37
N GLU A 8 14.46 9.51 -34.19
CA GLU A 8 14.50 8.05 -34.05
C GLU A 8 13.19 7.39 -34.49
N ALA A 9 12.05 8.00 -34.13
CA ALA A 9 10.73 7.54 -34.57
C ALA A 9 10.61 7.56 -36.10
N VAL A 10 11.09 8.64 -36.74
CA VAL A 10 11.08 8.78 -38.21
C VAL A 10 11.94 7.72 -38.87
N THR A 11 13.16 7.48 -38.38
CA THR A 11 14.06 6.47 -38.94
C THR A 11 13.44 5.09 -38.87
N LYS A 12 12.89 4.72 -37.71
CA LYS A 12 12.26 3.42 -37.50
C LYS A 12 11.02 3.20 -38.37
N LEU A 13 10.16 4.22 -38.49
CA LEU A 13 8.97 4.15 -39.34
C LEU A 13 9.33 4.05 -40.83
N LYS A 14 10.44 4.68 -41.26
CA LYS A 14 10.96 4.53 -42.63
C LYS A 14 11.55 3.15 -42.89
N GLU A 15 12.28 2.57 -41.94
CA GLU A 15 12.79 1.20 -42.02
C GLU A 15 11.65 0.18 -42.12
N ASP A 16 10.55 0.43 -41.41
CA ASP A 16 9.36 -0.42 -41.44
C ASP A 16 8.48 -0.19 -42.69
N GLY A 17 8.91 0.65 -43.65
CA GLY A 17 8.20 0.91 -44.91
C GLY A 17 6.90 1.72 -44.75
N ILE A 18 6.72 2.41 -43.62
CA ILE A 18 5.51 3.17 -43.29
C ILE A 18 5.64 4.60 -43.80
N SER A 19 4.71 5.02 -44.66
CA SER A 19 4.61 6.41 -45.12
C SER A 19 4.01 7.31 -44.04
N ILE A 20 4.83 8.22 -43.53
CA ILE A 20 4.50 9.12 -42.44
C ILE A 20 3.71 10.33 -42.97
N GLN A 21 2.43 10.46 -42.63
CA GLN A 21 1.63 11.63 -42.99
C GLN A 21 1.76 12.78 -41.98
N THR A 22 1.71 12.47 -40.68
CA THR A 22 1.90 13.45 -39.60
C THR A 22 2.57 12.76 -38.41
N ILE A 23 3.55 13.41 -37.78
CA ILE A 23 4.10 12.99 -36.48
C ILE A 23 3.86 14.11 -35.50
N GLU A 24 3.02 13.83 -34.52
CA GLU A 24 2.85 14.68 -33.35
C GLU A 24 3.70 14.11 -32.22
N GLU A 25 4.64 14.91 -31.71
CA GLU A 25 5.26 14.60 -30.43
C GLU A 25 4.20 14.85 -29.34
N LEU A 26 3.79 13.78 -28.66
CA LEU A 26 2.98 13.91 -27.46
C LEU A 26 3.85 14.47 -26.34
N GLN A 27 4.10 15.78 -26.35
CA GLN A 27 4.73 16.49 -25.24
C GLN A 27 3.67 16.74 -24.17
N GLY A 28 3.57 15.82 -23.23
CA GLY A 28 2.63 15.93 -22.11
C GLY A 28 3.24 15.41 -20.82
N ILE A 29 3.28 16.28 -19.81
CA ILE A 29 3.39 15.96 -18.37
C ILE A 29 2.44 14.79 -18.01
N LEU A 30 1.32 14.70 -18.74
CA LEU A 30 0.26 13.70 -18.68
C LEU A 30 0.73 12.22 -18.68
N PHE A 31 1.74 11.83 -19.47
CA PHE A 31 2.21 10.42 -19.47
C PHE A 31 3.23 10.11 -18.36
N LYS A 32 3.89 11.13 -17.81
CA LYS A 32 4.72 10.99 -16.61
C LYS A 32 3.84 10.91 -15.36
N GLU A 33 2.77 11.69 -15.28
CA GLU A 33 1.90 11.76 -14.10
C GLU A 33 1.03 10.51 -13.89
N VAL A 34 0.58 9.87 -14.96
CA VAL A 34 -0.29 8.69 -14.88
C VAL A 34 0.44 7.44 -14.34
N SER A 35 1.78 7.39 -14.42
CA SER A 35 2.59 6.30 -13.86
C SER A 35 3.40 6.68 -12.61
N LEU A 36 3.55 7.97 -12.26
CA LEU A 36 4.49 8.42 -11.22
C LEU A 36 3.88 9.07 -9.98
N THR A 37 2.54 9.15 -9.87
CA THR A 37 1.96 9.29 -8.53
C THR A 37 2.16 7.97 -7.80
N LEU A 38 3.37 7.76 -7.26
CA LEU A 38 3.72 6.74 -6.28
C LEU A 38 2.61 6.74 -5.24
N ARG A 39 1.64 5.84 -5.39
CA ARG A 39 0.59 5.64 -4.40
C ARG A 39 1.34 5.23 -3.13
N LYS A 40 1.44 6.16 -2.18
CA LYS A 40 2.05 5.95 -0.86
C LYS A 40 0.96 6.20 0.17
N VAL A 41 0.91 5.35 1.18
CA VAL A 41 0.04 5.59 2.32
C VAL A 41 0.59 6.78 3.09
N LYS A 42 -0.20 7.85 3.22
CA LYS A 42 0.18 9.01 4.04
C LYS A 42 0.31 8.59 5.49
N HIS A 43 1.26 9.20 6.22
CA HIS A 43 1.53 8.83 7.62
C HIS A 43 0.26 8.88 8.49
N LYS A 44 -0.55 9.94 8.36
CA LYS A 44 -1.85 10.08 9.04
C LYS A 44 -2.78 8.86 8.86
N HIS A 45 -2.90 8.31 7.65
CA HIS A 45 -3.76 7.15 7.41
C HIS A 45 -3.24 5.90 8.10
N PHE A 46 -1.92 5.74 8.19
CA PHE A 46 -1.30 4.61 8.89
C PHE A 46 -1.52 4.71 10.41
N VAL A 47 -1.33 5.90 10.99
CA VAL A 47 -1.59 6.13 12.43
C VAL A 47 -3.05 5.87 12.78
N VAL A 48 -3.99 6.44 12.00
CA VAL A 48 -5.42 6.20 12.20
C VAL A 48 -5.76 4.72 12.08
N PHE A 49 -5.19 4.02 11.10
CA PHE A 49 -5.37 2.57 10.96
C PHE A 49 -4.93 1.81 12.21
N ILE A 50 -3.72 2.07 12.75
CA ILE A 50 -3.24 1.33 13.93
C ILE A 50 -4.14 1.59 15.15
N ARG A 51 -4.54 2.85 15.37
CA ARG A 51 -5.45 3.20 16.47
C ARG A 51 -6.80 2.50 16.34
N GLN A 52 -7.42 2.54 15.15
CA GLN A 52 -8.68 1.86 14.91
C GLN A 52 -8.54 0.34 15.06
N PHE A 53 -7.43 -0.22 14.59
CA PHE A 53 -7.17 -1.66 14.74
C PHE A 53 -7.05 -2.07 16.20
N SER A 54 -6.27 -1.33 16.99
CA SER A 54 -6.18 -1.53 18.44
C SER A 54 -7.57 -1.51 19.10
N THR A 55 -8.40 -0.52 18.77
CA THR A 55 -9.76 -0.40 19.33
C THR A 55 -10.64 -1.61 19.01
N LEU A 56 -10.62 -2.09 17.75
CA LEU A 56 -11.43 -3.24 17.34
C LEU A 56 -10.96 -4.52 18.03
N ILE A 57 -9.64 -4.77 18.10
CA ILE A 57 -9.10 -5.94 18.78
C ILE A 57 -9.41 -5.91 20.28
N LYS A 58 -9.27 -4.76 20.93
CA LYS A 58 -9.63 -4.58 22.34
C LYS A 58 -11.12 -4.80 22.62
N ALA A 59 -11.98 -4.56 21.62
CA ALA A 59 -13.41 -4.87 21.68
C ALA A 59 -13.74 -6.35 21.44
N GLY A 60 -12.73 -7.22 21.28
CA GLY A 60 -12.91 -8.65 21.07
C GLY A 60 -13.20 -9.04 19.61
N ILE A 61 -13.05 -8.10 18.66
CA ILE A 61 -13.23 -8.40 17.24
C ILE A 61 -12.00 -9.18 16.75
N SER A 62 -12.23 -10.23 15.97
CA SER A 62 -11.16 -11.06 15.43
C SER A 62 -10.23 -10.25 14.52
N ILE A 63 -8.96 -10.66 14.41
CA ILE A 63 -7.98 -10.02 13.51
C ILE A 63 -8.47 -9.99 12.07
N ASN A 64 -9.09 -11.07 11.61
CA ASN A 64 -9.67 -11.15 10.27
C ASN A 64 -10.76 -10.08 10.07
N ASP A 65 -11.74 -10.04 10.97
CA ASP A 65 -12.90 -9.16 10.81
C ASP A 65 -12.52 -7.69 11.01
N ALA A 66 -11.63 -7.40 11.95
CA ALA A 66 -11.09 -6.06 12.14
C ALA A 66 -10.32 -5.60 10.89
N THR A 67 -9.52 -6.46 10.28
CA THR A 67 -8.81 -6.15 9.02
C THR A 67 -9.80 -5.86 7.89
N ASP A 68 -10.86 -6.67 7.75
CA ASP A 68 -11.92 -6.45 6.75
C ASP A 68 -12.71 -5.15 6.97
N ILE A 69 -13.03 -4.81 8.22
CA ILE A 69 -13.69 -3.56 8.59
C ILE A 69 -12.80 -2.37 8.17
N LEU A 70 -11.52 -2.40 8.53
CA LEU A 70 -10.59 -1.32 8.24
C LEU A 70 -10.30 -1.17 6.75
N ALA A 71 -10.26 -2.28 6.01
CA ALA A 71 -10.14 -2.25 4.56
C ALA A 71 -11.29 -1.48 3.89
N LYS A 72 -12.51 -1.56 4.45
CA LYS A 72 -13.71 -0.86 3.95
C LYS A 72 -13.82 0.59 4.42
N GLN A 73 -13.24 0.91 5.59
CA GLN A 73 -13.40 2.22 6.23
C GLN A 73 -12.25 3.20 5.93
N THR A 74 -11.08 2.72 5.52
CA THR A 74 -9.95 3.62 5.28
C THR A 74 -10.14 4.50 4.04
N GLU A 75 -9.83 5.79 4.16
CA GLU A 75 -9.83 6.74 3.05
C GLU A 75 -8.65 6.52 2.07
N SER A 76 -7.63 5.76 2.49
CA SER A 76 -6.47 5.48 1.64
C SER A 76 -6.74 4.27 0.75
N LYS A 77 -7.01 4.51 -0.55
CA LYS A 77 -7.26 3.45 -1.54
C LYS A 77 -6.17 2.36 -1.54
N LEU A 78 -4.90 2.76 -1.47
CA LEU A 78 -3.80 1.79 -1.42
C LEU A 78 -3.82 0.95 -0.13
N LEU A 79 -4.12 1.58 1.01
CA LEU A 79 -4.24 0.84 2.27
C LEU A 79 -5.44 -0.10 2.24
N ALA A 80 -6.58 0.33 1.69
CA ALA A 80 -7.77 -0.49 1.50
C ALA A 80 -7.48 -1.75 0.67
N GLU A 81 -6.87 -1.57 -0.51
CA GLU A 81 -6.46 -2.67 -1.40
C GLU A 81 -5.49 -3.63 -0.68
N THR A 82 -4.54 -3.08 0.08
CA THR A 82 -3.55 -3.88 0.83
C THR A 82 -4.19 -4.67 1.97
N LEU A 83 -5.04 -4.05 2.78
CA LEU A 83 -5.74 -4.71 3.89
C LEU A 83 -6.71 -5.78 3.38
N ALA A 84 -7.36 -5.55 2.24
CA ALA A 84 -8.20 -6.56 1.59
C ALA A 84 -7.37 -7.80 1.18
N GLU A 85 -6.16 -7.60 0.66
CA GLU A 85 -5.26 -8.71 0.33
C GLU A 85 -4.75 -9.44 1.59
N ILE A 86 -4.36 -8.70 2.63
CA ILE A 86 -3.97 -9.27 3.93
C ILE A 86 -5.09 -10.11 4.52
N SER A 87 -6.32 -9.60 4.50
CA SER A 87 -7.50 -10.33 4.97
C SER A 87 -7.72 -11.66 4.23
N LYS A 88 -7.51 -11.70 2.89
CA LYS A 88 -7.54 -12.96 2.14
C LYS A 88 -6.47 -13.94 2.63
N GLU A 89 -5.27 -13.46 2.95
CA GLU A 89 -4.20 -14.33 3.46
C GLU A 89 -4.51 -14.87 4.85
N ILE A 90 -5.14 -14.07 5.71
CA ILE A 90 -5.58 -14.49 7.05
C ILE A 90 -6.67 -15.56 6.95
N ARG A 91 -7.64 -15.40 6.03
CA ARG A 91 -8.65 -16.44 5.76
C ARG A 91 -8.05 -17.77 5.29
N LYS A 92 -6.86 -17.74 4.67
CA LYS A 92 -6.11 -18.95 4.29
C LYS A 92 -5.31 -19.54 5.46
N GLY A 93 -5.39 -18.96 6.66
CA GLY A 93 -4.68 -19.41 7.86
C GLY A 93 -3.28 -18.82 8.01
N ASN A 94 -2.88 -17.82 7.21
CA ASN A 94 -1.61 -17.16 7.43
C ASN A 94 -1.73 -16.09 8.54
N PRO A 95 -0.69 -15.91 9.38
CA PRO A 95 -0.65 -14.79 10.32
C PRO A 95 -0.72 -13.44 9.59
N PHE A 96 -1.34 -12.43 10.21
CA PHE A 96 -1.35 -11.05 9.76
C PHE A 96 0.08 -10.56 9.52
N SER A 97 1.03 -10.81 10.45
CA SER A 97 2.41 -10.33 10.32
C SER A 97 3.06 -10.84 9.03
N LYS A 98 2.87 -12.12 8.70
CA LYS A 98 3.38 -12.76 7.48
C LYS A 98 2.74 -12.20 6.21
N ALA A 99 1.45 -11.88 6.27
CA ALA A 99 0.77 -11.24 5.14
C ALA A 99 1.25 -9.78 4.94
N ALA A 100 1.42 -9.03 6.04
CA ALA A 100 1.89 -7.64 6.05
C ALA A 100 3.33 -7.50 5.56
N GLU A 101 4.19 -8.51 5.75
CA GLU A 101 5.57 -8.54 5.23
C GLU A 101 5.66 -8.37 3.71
N LYS A 102 4.62 -8.75 2.97
CA LYS A 102 4.56 -8.55 1.51
C LYS A 102 4.46 -7.07 1.12
N PHE A 103 4.20 -6.17 2.08
CA PHE A 103 3.96 -4.74 1.86
C PHE A 103 4.87 -3.85 2.72
N PRO A 104 6.21 -3.96 2.62
CA PRO A 104 7.16 -3.25 3.49
C PRO A 104 7.17 -1.72 3.28
N LYS A 105 6.60 -1.23 2.17
CA LYS A 105 6.41 0.20 1.92
C LYS A 105 5.26 0.83 2.73
N ILE A 106 4.38 -0.01 3.29
CA ILE A 106 3.20 0.40 4.05
C ILE A 106 3.38 0.03 5.53
N PHE A 107 3.83 -1.19 5.81
CA PHE A 107 4.06 -1.69 7.16
C PHE A 107 5.56 -1.66 7.48
N PRO A 108 6.03 -0.75 8.36
CA PRO A 108 7.42 -0.73 8.76
C PRO A 108 7.83 -2.01 9.49
N ALA A 109 9.11 -2.36 9.42
CA ALA A 109 9.65 -3.58 10.04
C ALA A 109 9.33 -3.69 11.54
N LEU A 110 9.36 -2.57 12.26
CA LEU A 110 8.98 -2.52 13.68
C LEU A 110 7.54 -3.00 13.88
N PHE A 111 6.59 -2.49 13.11
CA PHE A 111 5.19 -2.87 13.20
C PHE A 111 4.99 -4.37 12.91
N ILE A 112 5.62 -4.89 11.85
CA ILE A 112 5.56 -6.31 11.49
C ILE A 112 6.10 -7.20 12.61
N ASN A 113 7.26 -6.86 13.16
CA ASN A 113 7.91 -7.64 14.20
C ASN A 113 7.09 -7.64 15.50
N MET A 114 6.52 -6.50 15.85
CA MET A 114 5.65 -6.39 17.03
C MET A 114 4.36 -7.18 16.82
N MET A 115 3.70 -7.07 15.67
CA MET A 115 2.54 -7.91 15.35
C MET A 115 2.87 -9.40 15.46
N ARG A 116 4.04 -9.84 14.95
CA ARG A 116 4.49 -11.23 15.09
C ARG A 116 4.64 -11.66 16.55
N VAL A 117 5.21 -10.81 17.40
CA VAL A 117 5.32 -11.06 18.84
C VAL A 117 3.93 -11.21 19.46
N GLY A 118 3.02 -10.29 19.15
CA GLY A 118 1.65 -10.34 19.65
C GLY A 118 0.89 -11.59 19.21
N GLU A 119 1.04 -11.99 17.95
CA GLU A 119 0.41 -13.21 17.42
C GLU A 119 0.95 -14.48 18.09
N ALA A 120 2.27 -14.54 18.32
CA ALA A 120 2.91 -15.69 18.96
C ALA A 120 2.61 -15.77 20.47
N SER A 121 2.46 -14.64 21.15
CA SER A 121 2.17 -14.57 22.59
C SER A 121 0.68 -14.54 22.92
N GLY A 122 -0.19 -14.34 21.93
CA GLY A 122 -1.62 -14.12 22.12
C GLY A 122 -1.98 -12.74 22.68
N GLN A 123 -1.05 -11.78 22.68
CA GLN A 123 -1.20 -10.44 23.28
C GLN A 123 -1.29 -9.34 22.21
N VAL A 124 -2.03 -9.60 21.13
CA VAL A 124 -2.16 -8.67 20.00
C VAL A 124 -2.82 -7.35 20.41
N ASP A 125 -3.75 -7.39 21.36
CA ASP A 125 -4.43 -6.23 21.93
C ASP A 125 -3.46 -5.23 22.60
N GLU A 126 -2.62 -5.73 23.51
CA GLU A 126 -1.64 -4.92 24.23
C GLU A 126 -0.58 -4.38 23.27
N ILE A 127 -0.11 -5.22 22.35
CA ILE A 127 0.89 -4.84 21.35
C ILE A 127 0.36 -3.74 20.42
N LEU A 128 -0.88 -3.87 19.92
CA LEU A 128 -1.49 -2.86 19.07
C LEU A 128 -1.70 -1.53 19.80
N ASP A 129 -2.09 -1.55 21.08
CA ASP A 129 -2.24 -0.30 21.85
C ASP A 129 -0.90 0.41 22.04
N ARG A 130 0.16 -0.34 22.39
CA ARG A 130 1.52 0.22 22.47
C ARG A 130 1.99 0.80 21.13
N MET A 131 1.70 0.10 20.02
CA MET A 131 2.03 0.60 18.69
C MET A 131 1.23 1.84 18.33
N ALA A 132 -0.06 1.90 18.65
CA ALA A 132 -0.89 3.08 18.41
C ALA A 132 -0.30 4.31 19.12
N VAL A 133 0.01 4.18 20.41
CA VAL A 133 0.63 5.26 21.19
C VAL A 133 2.00 5.67 20.62
N TYR A 134 2.82 4.69 20.21
CA TYR A 134 4.12 4.98 19.60
C TYR A 134 3.97 5.80 18.31
N TYR A 135 3.14 5.34 17.38
CA TYR A 135 2.99 5.99 16.08
C TYR A 135 2.23 7.33 16.15
N GLU A 136 1.33 7.51 17.11
CA GLU A 136 0.71 8.82 17.39
C GLU A 136 1.75 9.84 17.84
N LYS A 137 2.61 9.49 18.81
CA LYS A 137 3.70 10.37 19.28
C LYS A 137 4.68 10.74 18.16
N GLN A 138 5.01 9.77 17.30
CA GLN A 138 5.90 10.01 16.16
C GLN A 138 5.25 10.90 15.08
N TYR A 139 3.92 10.97 15.02
CA TYR A 139 3.20 11.85 14.09
C TYR A 139 3.06 13.28 14.61
N GLU A 140 3.01 13.44 15.94
CA GLU A 140 2.95 14.76 16.61
C GLU A 140 4.30 15.49 16.64
N THR A 141 5.41 14.78 16.40
CA THR A 141 6.79 15.31 16.41
C THR A 141 7.28 15.60 15.00
#